data_AF-A0A533UB18-F1
#
_entry.id   AF-A0A533UB18-F1
#
_cell.length_a   1.000
_cell.length_b   1.000
_cell.length_c   1.000
_cell.angle_alpha   90.00
_cell.angle_beta   90.00
_cell.angle_gamma   90.00
#
_symmetry.space_group_name_H-M   'P 1'
#
loop_
_entity.id
_entity.type
_entity.pdbx_description
1 polymer ?
#
loop_
_entity_poly.entity_id
_entity_poly.type
_entity_poly.pdbx_seq_one_letter_code
_entity_poly.pdbx_strand_id
1 'polypeptide(L)'
;MISKVDLAHLAQISKIDLSEEEIEKFPMQLERTIEYIDVLEELSSDDSIDLDLQEIKFDQLRDDLIKNADGERISKNLTEDGYLKGPKMK
;
A
#
# COMPACT_ATOMS: atom_id res chain seq x y z
N MET A 1 -10.46 6.55 19.97
CA MET A 1 -11.21 7.32 18.95
C MET A 1 -10.25 8.07 18.06
N ILE A 2 -10.22 7.71 16.78
CA ILE A 2 -9.39 8.36 15.76
C ILE A 2 -9.93 9.78 15.54
N SER A 3 -9.06 10.79 15.60
CA SER A 3 -9.50 12.17 15.35
C SER A 3 -9.65 12.43 13.84
N LYS A 4 -10.45 13.44 13.47
CA LYS A 4 -10.55 13.89 12.07
C LYS A 4 -9.20 14.35 11.50
N VAL A 5 -8.31 14.86 12.36
CA VAL A 5 -6.95 15.27 11.99
C VAL A 5 -6.10 14.04 11.62
N ASP A 6 -6.18 12.98 12.42
CA ASP A 6 -5.47 11.73 12.13
C ASP A 6 -5.99 11.08 10.84
N LEU A 7 -7.30 11.10 10.62
CA LEU A 7 -7.92 10.61 9.39
C LEU A 7 -7.47 11.40 8.16
N ALA A 8 -7.44 12.74 8.25
CA ALA A 8 -6.98 13.60 7.17
C ALA A 8 -5.50 13.36 6.84
N HIS A 9 -4.66 13.16 7.87
CA HIS A 9 -3.26 12.83 7.69
C HIS A 9 -3.08 11.46 6.99
N LEU A 10 -3.83 10.44 7.40
CA LEU A 10 -3.80 9.12 6.78
C LEU A 10 -4.23 9.18 5.31
N ALA A 11 -5.28 9.95 5.01
CA ALA A 11 -5.77 10.17 3.65
C ALA A 11 -4.72 10.84 2.76
N GLN A 12 -4.01 11.85 3.29
CA GLN A 12 -2.95 12.54 2.57
C GLN A 12 -1.76 11.63 2.20
N ILE A 13 -1.35 10.74 3.12
CA ILE A 13 -0.29 9.77 2.86
C ILE A 13 -0.74 8.74 1.82
N SER A 14 -2.02 8.34 1.89
CA SER A 14 -2.63 7.35 1.00
C SER A 14 -3.05 7.91 -0.36
N LYS A 15 -2.94 9.24 -0.58
CA LYS A 15 -3.42 9.93 -1.78
C LYS A 15 -4.91 9.70 -2.06
N ILE A 16 -5.71 9.70 -1.00
CA ILE A 16 -7.18 9.56 -1.05
C ILE A 16 -7.80 10.90 -0.70
N ASP A 17 -8.68 11.40 -1.57
CA ASP A 17 -9.53 12.55 -1.25
C ASP A 17 -10.78 12.04 -0.54
N LEU A 18 -11.04 12.56 0.67
CA LEU A 18 -12.21 12.20 1.48
C LEU A 18 -13.31 13.23 1.33
N SER A 19 -14.54 12.76 1.19
CA SER A 19 -15.75 13.59 1.30
C SER A 19 -16.12 13.88 2.76
N GLU A 20 -16.97 14.88 2.99
CA GLU A 20 -17.45 15.23 4.33
C GLU A 20 -18.18 14.06 5.01
N GLU A 21 -19.00 13.31 4.26
CA GLU A 21 -19.71 12.13 4.78
C GLU A 21 -18.73 11.03 5.25
N GLU A 22 -17.65 10.83 4.49
CA GLU A 22 -16.61 9.86 4.83
C GLU A 22 -15.80 10.29 6.06
N ILE A 23 -15.53 11.58 6.20
CA ILE A 23 -14.85 12.15 7.38
C ILE A 23 -15.66 11.93 8.66
N GLU A 24 -16.99 11.94 8.60
CA GLU A 24 -17.84 11.63 9.76
C GLU A 24 -17.94 10.12 10.03
N LYS A 25 -17.96 9.29 8.98
CA LYS A 25 -18.23 7.86 9.09
C LYS A 25 -16.99 7.02 9.41
N PHE A 26 -15.88 7.31 8.74
CA PHE A 26 -14.67 6.48 8.79
C PHE A 26 -14.00 6.40 10.17
N PRO A 27 -14.00 7.44 11.02
CA PRO A 27 -13.41 7.33 12.36
C PRO A 27 -13.99 6.17 13.17
N MET A 28 -15.32 6.02 13.16
CA MET A 28 -16.00 4.94 13.88
C MET A 28 -15.73 3.57 13.26
N GLN A 29 -15.62 3.49 11.92
CA GLN A 29 -15.36 2.22 11.24
C GLN A 29 -13.92 1.75 11.48
N LEU A 30 -12.96 2.65 11.39
CA LEU A 30 -11.55 2.37 11.65
C LEU A 30 -11.32 1.97 13.10
N GLU A 31 -12.00 2.62 14.06
CA GLU A 31 -11.92 2.25 15.47
C GLU A 31 -12.38 0.81 15.69
N ARG A 32 -13.50 0.38 15.11
CA ARG A 32 -13.95 -1.02 15.17
C ARG A 32 -12.96 -2.00 14.53
N THR A 33 -12.29 -1.58 13.45
CA THR A 33 -11.26 -2.41 12.81
C THR A 33 -10.04 -2.57 13.70
N ILE A 34 -9.60 -1.50 14.38
CA ILE A 34 -8.49 -1.56 15.33
C ILE A 34 -8.87 -2.45 16.52
N GLU A 35 -10.03 -2.23 17.12
CA GLU A 35 -10.54 -3.06 18.24
C GLU A 35 -10.59 -4.55 17.87
N TYR A 36 -10.94 -4.87 16.63
CA TYR A 36 -10.93 -6.26 16.15
C TYR A 36 -9.52 -6.84 16.03
N ILE A 37 -8.54 -6.02 15.63
CA ILE A 37 -7.13 -6.41 15.50
C ILE A 37 -6.46 -6.54 16.87
N ASP A 38 -6.87 -5.75 17.87
CA ASP A 38 -6.33 -5.79 19.24
C ASP A 38 -6.49 -7.18 19.89
N VAL A 39 -7.43 -8.01 19.42
CA VAL A 39 -7.55 -9.44 19.81
C VAL A 39 -6.25 -10.22 19.56
N LEU A 40 -5.43 -9.79 18.60
CA LEU A 40 -4.12 -10.39 18.34
C LEU A 40 -3.14 -10.16 19.49
N GLU A 41 -3.27 -9.08 20.27
CA GLU A 41 -2.44 -8.85 21.46
C GLU A 41 -2.72 -9.88 22.57
N GLU A 42 -3.97 -10.33 22.69
CA GLU A 42 -4.35 -11.40 23.63
C GLU A 42 -3.79 -12.77 23.20
N LEU A 43 -3.58 -12.96 21.90
CA LEU A 43 -3.08 -14.20 21.31
C LEU A 43 -1.56 -14.25 21.18
N SER A 44 -0.88 -13.11 21.23
CA SER A 44 0.58 -13.05 21.21
C SER A 44 1.16 -13.79 22.42
N SER A 45 1.70 -14.97 22.17
CA SER A 45 2.55 -15.72 23.10
C SER A 45 4.00 -15.23 22.94
N ASP A 46 4.79 -15.24 24.03
CA ASP A 46 6.21 -14.80 24.06
C ASP A 46 7.11 -15.52 23.05
N ASP A 47 6.65 -16.62 22.46
CA ASP A 47 7.27 -17.27 21.31
C ASP A 47 6.85 -16.51 20.03
N SER A 48 7.32 -15.27 19.88
CA SER A 48 7.12 -14.52 18.65
C SER A 48 7.77 -15.30 17.50
N ILE A 49 6.95 -15.97 16.70
CA ILE A 49 7.39 -16.51 15.41
C ILE A 49 7.76 -15.29 14.59
N ASP A 50 9.06 -15.05 14.45
CA ASP A 50 9.56 -14.15 13.43
C ASP A 50 9.04 -14.74 12.11
N LEU A 51 8.08 -14.08 11.49
CA LEU A 51 7.64 -14.41 10.14
C LEU A 51 8.76 -13.92 9.23
N ASP A 52 9.91 -14.60 9.35
CA ASP A 52 11.13 -14.21 8.71
C ASP A 52 10.84 -14.23 7.22
N LEU A 53 10.94 -13.04 6.64
CA LEU A 53 10.69 -12.77 5.24
C LEU A 53 11.61 -13.71 4.47
N GLN A 54 11.01 -14.70 3.81
CA GLN A 54 11.66 -15.77 3.08
C GLN A 54 13.15 -15.50 2.81
N GLU A 55 14.04 -16.20 3.53
CA GLU A 55 15.48 -16.12 3.26
C GLU A 55 15.72 -16.44 1.78
N ILE A 56 16.13 -15.44 1.00
CA ILE A 56 16.50 -15.65 -0.40
C ILE A 56 17.83 -16.39 -0.39
N LYS A 57 17.81 -17.63 -0.86
CA LYS A 57 19.02 -18.44 -1.02
C LYS A 57 19.83 -17.94 -2.21
N PHE A 58 21.15 -18.17 -2.17
CA PHE A 58 22.05 -17.77 -3.27
C PHE A 58 21.68 -18.37 -4.63
N ASP A 59 21.06 -19.56 -4.64
CA ASP A 59 20.59 -20.24 -5.86
C ASP A 59 19.27 -19.66 -6.41
N GLN A 60 18.61 -18.75 -5.68
CA GLN A 60 17.41 -18.02 -6.13
C GLN A 60 17.74 -16.65 -6.74
N LEU A 61 19.02 -16.27 -6.79
CA LEU A 61 19.43 -15.03 -7.42
C LEU A 61 19.18 -15.07 -8.93
N ARG A 62 18.80 -13.93 -9.49
CA ARG A 62 18.62 -13.78 -10.94
C ARG A 62 19.99 -13.77 -11.62
N ASP A 63 20.15 -14.58 -12.66
CA ASP A 63 21.32 -14.53 -13.54
C ASP A 63 21.45 -13.17 -14.23
N ASP A 64 22.70 -12.71 -14.41
CA ASP A 64 23.02 -11.48 -15.16
C ASP A 64 23.01 -11.71 -16.68
N LEU A 65 21.86 -12.14 -17.18
CA LEU A 65 21.60 -12.37 -18.60
C LEU A 65 20.57 -11.38 -19.11
N ILE A 66 20.81 -10.85 -20.31
CA ILE A 66 19.87 -9.95 -20.99
C ILE A 66 18.62 -10.75 -21.34
N LYS A 67 17.46 -10.27 -20.89
CA LYS A 67 16.15 -10.77 -21.30
C LYS A 67 15.46 -9.67 -22.11
N ASN A 68 14.93 -10.02 -23.28
CA ASN A 68 14.10 -9.09 -24.03
C ASN A 68 12.82 -8.81 -23.23
N ALA A 69 12.29 -7.60 -23.35
CA ALA A 69 11.01 -7.27 -22.77
C ALA A 69 9.90 -7.94 -23.60
N ASP A 70 9.46 -9.13 -23.18
CA ASP A 70 8.42 -9.91 -23.86
C ASP A 70 7.00 -9.47 -23.45
N GLY A 71 6.87 -8.48 -22.56
CA GLY A 71 5.60 -7.95 -22.08
C GLY A 71 4.89 -7.10 -23.14
N GLU A 72 3.55 -7.10 -23.09
CA GLU A 72 2.76 -6.16 -23.90
C GLU A 72 3.20 -4.72 -23.61
N ARG A 73 3.55 -3.99 -24.66
CA ARG A 73 3.87 -2.58 -24.52
C ARG A 73 2.65 -1.85 -24.00
N ILE A 74 2.86 -0.95 -23.04
CA ILE A 74 1.83 -0.02 -22.61
C ILE A 74 1.34 0.73 -23.84
N SER A 75 0.07 0.56 -24.18
CA SER A 75 -0.54 1.12 -25.40
C SER A 75 -1.53 2.24 -25.09
N LYS A 76 -1.86 2.44 -23.81
CA LYS A 76 -2.83 3.42 -23.33
C LYS A 76 -2.13 4.55 -22.59
N ASN A 77 -2.75 5.72 -22.62
CA ASN A 77 -2.27 6.93 -21.93
C ASN A 77 -0.84 7.33 -22.33
N LEU A 78 -0.50 7.17 -23.61
CA LEU A 78 0.77 7.66 -24.17
C LEU A 78 0.61 9.03 -24.84
N THR A 79 1.68 9.81 -24.84
CA THR A 79 1.87 10.98 -25.71
C THR A 79 2.20 10.53 -27.13
N GLU A 80 2.17 11.45 -28.09
CA GLU A 80 2.60 11.18 -29.47
C GLU A 80 4.07 10.70 -29.53
N ASP A 81 4.92 11.22 -28.65
CA ASP A 81 6.33 10.81 -28.50
C ASP A 81 6.53 9.49 -27.71
N GLY A 82 5.45 8.84 -27.26
CA GLY A 82 5.51 7.54 -26.59
C GLY A 82 5.79 7.56 -25.07
N TYR A 83 5.60 8.70 -24.39
CA TYR A 83 5.71 8.82 -22.93
C TYR A 83 4.36 8.64 -22.24
N LEU A 84 4.36 8.20 -20.97
CA LEU A 84 3.14 8.21 -20.16
C LEU A 84 2.63 9.64 -19.96
N LYS A 85 1.38 9.88 -20.37
CA LYS A 85 0.69 11.15 -20.19
C LYS A 85 0.20 11.27 -18.75
N GLY A 86 0.65 12.31 -18.05
CA GLY A 86 0.24 12.62 -16.69
C GLY A 86 0.15 14.13 -16.46
N PRO A 87 -0.45 14.55 -15.33
CA PRO A 87 -0.43 15.95 -14.93
C PRO A 87 1.01 16.43 -14.72
N LYS A 88 1.28 17.69 -15.03
CA LYS A 88 2.58 18.29 -14.78
C LYS A 88 2.81 18.39 -13.27
N MET A 89 3.92 17.82 -12.80
CA MET A 89 4.37 18.00 -11.41
C MET A 89 4.64 19.50 -11.17
N LYS A 90 4.07 20.03 -10.08
CA LYS A 90 4.36 21.40 -9.62
C LYS A 90 5.59 21.42 -8.73
#